data_AF-A0A843IPR5-F1
#
_entry.id   AF-A0A843IPR5-F1
#
_cell.length_a   1.000
_cell.length_b   1.000
_cell.length_c   1.000
_cell.angle_alpha   90.00
_cell.angle_beta   90.00
_cell.angle_gamma   90.00
#
_symmetry.space_group_name_H-M   'P 1'
#
loop_
_entity.id
_entity.type
_entity.pdbx_description
1 polymer ?
#
loop_
_entity_poly.entity_id
_entity_poly.type
_entity_poly.pdbx_seq_one_letter_code
_entity_poly.pdbx_strand_id
1 'polypeptide(L)'
;MAKLKVKRIDAGIQTAVINKEDANQIGLKNGGRINILNEESGRSITAFIQITDNIIGKGTIGLSSGFISQLDADDNKELAVRAADRPISLEYIRKKMDNGKLTENEINTIISDITNDVLSAGETTAFITAVYINGLDTDEVEYLTRSMVKSGEQLKFNTHPIVDKHSIGGVPGNKITLLVVPIIAAAGLKIPKTSSRAITGAGGTADLMEALAPVEFKAADIERMTEKVGGVIVWGGATNIAPADDKIIVHEFPLKIDARGIMIASVMAKKIACGAEIVVIDIPVGAEAKVKDMDDARRLARQFIEIGERFKVKVECAITFGDTPIGRGIGVNLEVREALIALEGNVEQNPFTQKSLTMAGIAFEMAGRVEKGEGYRFAEEILNSGKALAKMKEIIAIQGGNPNVTSNDILPGKYSFNVNAKDSGYIVGIKNRALITIARTAGAPADKGAGIYIHKLLGERVEKGETIYTIYADKEWRLGKALAEARKYMPVAVEGMLLERITSLN
;
A
#
# COMPACT_ATOMS: atom_id res chain seq x y z
N MET A 1 -26.29 -33.04 2.68
CA MET A 1 -26.39 -32.14 1.52
C MET A 1 -27.85 -31.72 1.41
N ALA A 2 -28.13 -30.43 1.30
CA ALA A 2 -29.46 -29.86 1.12
C ALA A 2 -29.50 -29.10 -0.22
N LYS A 3 -30.66 -29.06 -0.87
CA LYS A 3 -30.88 -28.23 -2.06
C LYS A 3 -31.65 -26.98 -1.64
N LEU A 4 -31.05 -25.81 -1.83
CA LEU A 4 -31.62 -24.54 -1.38
C LEU A 4 -31.76 -23.57 -2.55
N LYS A 5 -32.88 -22.85 -2.59
CA LYS A 5 -33.12 -21.80 -3.58
C LYS A 5 -32.36 -20.54 -3.22
N VAL A 6 -31.72 -19.89 -4.19
CA VAL A 6 -31.02 -18.62 -3.98
C VAL A 6 -32.01 -17.50 -3.76
N LYS A 7 -31.73 -16.64 -2.77
CA LYS A 7 -32.34 -15.32 -2.64
C LYS A 7 -31.25 -14.29 -2.49
N ARG A 8 -31.21 -13.29 -3.37
CA ARG A 8 -30.25 -12.20 -3.28
C ARG A 8 -30.44 -11.43 -1.99
N ILE A 9 -29.32 -11.17 -1.32
CA ILE A 9 -29.24 -10.25 -0.19
C ILE A 9 -28.24 -9.14 -0.51
N ASP A 10 -28.62 -7.91 -0.20
CA ASP A 10 -27.74 -6.76 -0.33
C ASP A 10 -26.97 -6.59 0.98
N ALA A 11 -25.76 -7.13 1.02
CA ALA A 11 -24.84 -7.02 2.14
C ALA A 11 -23.50 -6.52 1.62
N GLY A 12 -22.93 -5.52 2.30
CA GLY A 12 -21.61 -4.95 1.95
C GLY A 12 -20.41 -5.90 2.14
N ILE A 13 -20.67 -7.15 2.53
CA ILE A 13 -19.69 -8.22 2.67
C ILE A 13 -20.19 -9.47 1.95
N GLN A 14 -19.27 -10.30 1.45
CA GLN A 14 -19.62 -11.62 0.96
C GLN A 14 -20.13 -12.48 2.12
N THR A 15 -21.42 -12.78 2.12
CA THR A 15 -22.08 -13.51 3.19
C THR A 15 -23.13 -14.47 2.64
N ALA A 16 -23.34 -15.56 3.38
CA ALA A 16 -24.41 -16.52 3.15
C ALA A 16 -25.32 -16.56 4.39
N VAL A 17 -26.63 -16.50 4.18
CA VAL A 17 -27.63 -16.53 5.25
C VAL A 17 -28.52 -17.75 5.05
N ILE A 18 -28.72 -18.55 6.10
CA ILE A 18 -29.53 -19.76 6.03
C ILE A 18 -30.59 -19.75 7.13
N ASN A 19 -31.75 -20.33 6.85
CA ASN A 19 -32.78 -20.52 7.86
C ASN A 19 -32.30 -21.48 8.96
N LYS A 20 -32.68 -21.22 10.21
CA LYS A 20 -32.30 -22.04 11.37
C LYS A 20 -32.69 -23.51 11.25
N GLU A 21 -33.86 -23.82 10.70
CA GLU A 21 -34.28 -25.21 10.53
C GLU A 21 -33.41 -25.94 9.51
N ASP A 22 -33.12 -25.29 8.37
CA ASP A 22 -32.27 -25.87 7.33
C ASP A 22 -30.84 -26.06 7.85
N ALA A 23 -30.30 -25.08 8.59
CA ALA A 23 -28.98 -25.17 9.21
C ALA A 23 -28.88 -26.35 10.19
N ASN A 24 -29.89 -26.54 11.03
CA ASN A 24 -29.95 -27.68 11.96
C ASN A 24 -30.01 -29.02 11.23
N GLN A 25 -30.75 -29.11 10.11
CA GLN A 25 -30.83 -30.34 9.30
C GLN A 25 -29.47 -30.74 8.72
N ILE A 26 -28.63 -29.78 8.37
CA ILE A 26 -27.27 -30.02 7.85
C ILE A 26 -26.19 -29.94 8.93
N GLY A 27 -26.56 -29.89 10.21
CA GLY A 27 -25.65 -29.96 11.35
C GLY A 27 -24.76 -28.72 11.54
N LEU A 28 -25.18 -27.56 11.03
CA LEU A 28 -24.39 -26.34 11.09
C LEU A 28 -24.76 -25.46 12.29
N LYS A 29 -23.76 -24.73 12.76
CA LYS A 29 -23.91 -23.66 13.76
C LYS A 29 -23.66 -22.31 13.11
N ASN A 30 -24.03 -21.24 13.81
CA ASN A 30 -23.74 -19.88 13.35
C ASN A 30 -22.23 -19.69 13.18
N GLY A 31 -21.79 -19.07 12.08
CA GLY A 31 -20.38 -19.00 11.71
C GLY A 31 -19.81 -20.30 11.11
N GLY A 32 -20.64 -21.33 10.90
CA GLY A 32 -20.25 -22.57 10.25
C GLY A 32 -19.83 -22.36 8.80
N ARG A 33 -18.97 -23.26 8.30
CA ARG A 33 -18.47 -23.25 6.91
C ARG A 33 -19.32 -24.19 6.05
N ILE A 34 -19.69 -23.72 4.87
CA ILE A 34 -20.39 -24.51 3.86
C ILE A 34 -19.66 -24.48 2.53
N ASN A 35 -19.87 -25.53 1.74
CA ASN A 35 -19.55 -25.56 0.33
C ASN A 35 -20.87 -25.49 -0.45
N ILE A 36 -20.93 -24.54 -1.39
CA ILE A 36 -22.08 -24.32 -2.25
C ILE A 36 -21.65 -24.70 -3.67
N LEU A 37 -22.38 -25.61 -4.29
CA LEU A 37 -22.12 -26.10 -5.64
C LEU A 37 -23.32 -25.77 -6.54
N ASN A 38 -23.04 -25.10 -7.66
CA ASN A 38 -23.93 -25.08 -8.80
C ASN A 38 -23.65 -26.33 -9.64
N GLU A 39 -24.52 -27.33 -9.55
CA GLU A 39 -24.35 -28.63 -10.23
C GLU A 39 -24.33 -28.49 -11.76
N GLU A 40 -25.00 -27.47 -12.32
CA GLU A 40 -25.06 -27.25 -13.77
C GLU A 40 -23.79 -26.60 -14.33
N SER A 41 -23.28 -25.57 -13.66
CA SER A 41 -22.04 -24.89 -14.10
C SER A 41 -20.77 -25.57 -13.58
N GLY A 42 -20.90 -26.50 -12.63
CA GLY A 42 -19.79 -27.13 -11.93
C GLY A 42 -19.04 -26.19 -10.97
N ARG A 43 -19.48 -24.93 -10.83
CA ARG A 43 -18.81 -23.93 -9.99
C ARG A 43 -19.14 -24.16 -8.53
N SER A 44 -18.12 -24.08 -7.69
CA SER A 44 -18.27 -24.20 -6.24
C SER A 44 -17.56 -23.09 -5.50
N ILE A 45 -18.11 -22.72 -4.34
CA ILE A 45 -17.52 -21.73 -3.44
C ILE A 45 -17.57 -22.23 -2.00
N THR A 46 -16.67 -21.69 -1.17
CA THR A 46 -16.74 -21.81 0.28
C THR A 46 -17.37 -20.55 0.84
N ALA A 47 -18.33 -20.70 1.75
CA ALA A 47 -18.97 -19.57 2.41
C ALA A 47 -19.13 -19.82 3.92
N PHE A 48 -19.16 -18.74 4.69
CA PHE A 48 -19.48 -18.76 6.12
C PHE A 48 -20.92 -18.32 6.32
N ILE A 49 -21.67 -19.09 7.09
CA ILE A 49 -23.10 -18.86 7.25
C ILE A 49 -23.43 -17.97 8.45
N GLN A 50 -24.44 -17.14 8.27
CA GLN A 50 -25.22 -16.57 9.35
C GLN A 50 -26.58 -17.26 9.41
N ILE A 51 -26.99 -17.66 10.61
CA ILE A 51 -28.29 -18.31 10.82
C ILE A 51 -29.33 -17.24 11.14
N THR A 52 -30.48 -17.30 10.46
CA THR A 52 -31.63 -16.43 10.71
C THR A 52 -32.90 -17.24 10.94
N ASP A 53 -33.83 -16.69 11.73
CA ASP A 53 -35.16 -17.27 11.91
C ASP A 53 -36.15 -16.74 10.84
N ASN A 54 -36.07 -15.44 10.51
CA ASN A 54 -37.15 -14.74 9.81
C ASN A 54 -36.74 -14.02 8.51
N ILE A 55 -35.44 -13.79 8.27
CA ILE A 55 -34.98 -13.00 7.10
C ILE A 55 -35.08 -13.83 5.80
N ILE A 56 -34.82 -15.13 5.91
CA ILE A 56 -34.85 -16.09 4.80
C ILE A 56 -35.78 -17.24 5.20
N GLY A 57 -36.70 -17.59 4.30
CA GLY A 57 -37.63 -18.70 4.49
C GLY A 57 -36.92 -20.06 4.37
N LYS A 58 -37.56 -21.09 4.90
CA LYS A 58 -37.10 -22.48 4.77
C LYS A 58 -36.92 -22.88 3.30
N GLY A 59 -35.91 -23.71 3.02
CA GLY A 59 -35.55 -24.17 1.68
C GLY A 59 -34.84 -23.11 0.82
N THR A 60 -34.40 -22.00 1.43
CA THR A 60 -33.78 -20.87 0.74
C THR A 60 -32.44 -20.50 1.39
N ILE A 61 -31.45 -20.13 0.57
CA ILE A 61 -30.18 -19.56 1.01
C ILE A 61 -30.05 -18.13 0.50
N GLY A 62 -29.84 -17.21 1.44
CA GLY A 62 -29.51 -15.82 1.14
C GLY A 62 -28.07 -15.72 0.69
N LEU A 63 -27.79 -15.22 -0.52
CA LEU A 63 -26.43 -15.01 -1.01
C LEU A 63 -26.20 -13.57 -1.43
N SER A 64 -25.05 -13.02 -1.03
CA SER A 64 -24.58 -11.72 -1.52
C SER A 64 -24.37 -11.75 -3.04
N SER A 65 -24.50 -10.59 -3.70
CA SER A 65 -24.33 -10.45 -5.15
C SER A 65 -22.98 -11.00 -5.67
N GLY A 66 -21.92 -10.92 -4.86
CA GLY A 66 -20.61 -11.48 -5.19
C GLY A 66 -20.62 -13.00 -5.34
N PHE A 67 -21.23 -13.71 -4.39
CA PHE A 67 -21.35 -15.17 -4.45
C PHE A 67 -22.27 -15.64 -5.59
N ILE A 68 -23.36 -14.91 -5.83
CA ILE A 68 -24.27 -15.19 -6.94
C ILE A 68 -23.51 -15.13 -8.28
N SER A 69 -22.71 -14.08 -8.48
CA SER A 69 -21.88 -13.94 -9.69
C SER A 69 -20.81 -15.02 -9.83
N GLN A 70 -20.12 -15.38 -8.73
CA GLN A 70 -19.12 -16.45 -8.75
C GLN A 70 -19.72 -17.80 -9.11
N LEU A 71 -20.89 -18.12 -8.54
CA LEU A 71 -21.60 -19.38 -8.76
C LEU A 71 -22.31 -19.47 -10.11
N ASP A 72 -22.38 -18.37 -10.88
CA ASP A 72 -23.18 -18.27 -12.10
C ASP A 72 -24.65 -18.66 -11.82
N ALA A 73 -25.21 -18.05 -10.78
CA ALA A 73 -26.56 -18.33 -10.28
C ALA A 73 -27.44 -17.09 -10.39
N ASP A 74 -28.76 -17.29 -10.29
CA ASP A 74 -29.77 -16.24 -10.24
C ASP A 74 -30.76 -16.51 -9.09
N ASP A 75 -31.63 -15.55 -8.81
CA ASP A 75 -32.69 -15.73 -7.80
C ASP A 75 -33.57 -16.94 -8.13
N ASN A 76 -33.91 -17.68 -7.08
CA ASN A 76 -34.64 -18.96 -7.09
C ASN A 76 -33.89 -20.14 -7.72
N LYS A 77 -32.65 -19.97 -8.19
CA LYS A 77 -31.81 -21.10 -8.64
C LYS A 77 -31.57 -22.05 -7.48
N GLU A 78 -31.68 -23.35 -7.75
CA GLU A 78 -31.45 -24.38 -6.73
C GLU A 78 -29.97 -24.75 -6.71
N LEU A 79 -29.34 -24.65 -5.54
CA LEU A 79 -27.92 -24.95 -5.34
C LEU A 79 -27.75 -26.07 -4.30
N ALA A 80 -26.75 -26.92 -4.52
CA ALA A 80 -26.37 -27.95 -3.56
C ALA A 80 -25.52 -27.33 -2.45
N VAL A 81 -25.97 -27.46 -1.21
CA VAL A 81 -25.31 -26.93 -0.02
C VAL A 81 -24.94 -28.06 0.92
N ARG A 82 -23.69 -28.08 1.37
CA ARG A 82 -23.19 -29.04 2.37
C ARG A 82 -22.31 -28.35 3.38
N ALA A 83 -22.25 -28.91 4.59
CA ALA A 83 -21.20 -28.55 5.53
C ALA A 83 -19.84 -28.79 4.88
N ALA A 84 -18.93 -27.83 5.00
CA ALA A 84 -17.58 -27.97 4.52
C ALA A 84 -16.72 -28.64 5.60
N ASP A 85 -15.78 -29.46 5.16
CA ASP A 85 -14.79 -30.03 6.06
C ASP A 85 -13.90 -28.94 6.66
N ARG A 86 -13.29 -29.27 7.79
CA ARG A 86 -12.29 -28.43 8.42
C ARG A 86 -11.02 -28.44 7.54
N PRO A 87 -10.55 -27.29 7.02
CA PRO A 87 -9.35 -27.26 6.19
C PRO A 87 -8.12 -27.60 7.02
N ILE A 88 -7.21 -28.38 6.43
CA ILE A 88 -5.97 -28.83 7.08
C ILE A 88 -5.04 -27.68 7.44
N SER A 89 -5.14 -26.54 6.72
CA SER A 89 -4.41 -25.30 7.04
C SER A 89 -4.61 -24.82 8.48
N LEU A 90 -5.74 -25.14 9.13
CA LEU A 90 -5.95 -24.80 10.53
C LEU A 90 -5.03 -25.56 11.49
N GLU A 91 -4.62 -26.77 11.14
CA GLU A 91 -3.61 -27.51 11.92
C GLU A 91 -2.24 -26.86 11.77
N TYR A 92 -1.91 -26.37 10.58
CA TYR A 92 -0.67 -25.65 10.31
C TYR A 92 -0.65 -24.28 10.99
N ILE A 93 -1.77 -23.55 10.98
CA ILE A 93 -1.90 -22.29 11.74
C ILE A 93 -1.71 -22.55 13.23
N ARG A 94 -2.33 -23.61 13.77
CA ARG A 94 -2.13 -24.00 15.17
C ARG A 94 -0.67 -24.36 15.47
N LYS A 95 -0.03 -25.14 14.60
CA LYS A 95 1.40 -25.46 14.69
C LYS A 95 2.23 -24.18 14.76
N LYS A 96 1.92 -23.16 13.94
CA LYS A 96 2.62 -21.87 13.99
C LYS A 96 2.32 -21.09 15.27
N MET A 97 1.09 -21.14 15.79
CA MET A 97 0.74 -20.56 17.10
C MET A 97 1.54 -21.20 18.24
N ASP A 98 1.77 -22.51 18.15
CA ASP A 98 2.60 -23.29 19.09
C ASP A 98 4.12 -23.15 18.81
N ASN A 99 4.53 -22.10 18.07
CA ASN A 99 5.90 -21.76 17.70
C ASN A 99 6.63 -22.86 16.87
N GLY A 100 5.89 -23.69 16.15
CA GLY A 100 6.43 -24.68 15.22
C GLY A 100 6.85 -24.04 13.88
N LYS A 101 7.94 -24.54 13.29
CA LYS A 101 8.39 -24.18 11.93
C LYS A 101 7.48 -24.80 10.87
N LEU A 102 7.02 -23.99 9.92
CA LEU A 102 6.21 -24.45 8.80
C LEU A 102 7.09 -24.95 7.64
N THR A 103 6.63 -26.01 6.98
CA THR A 103 7.22 -26.51 5.73
C THR A 103 6.64 -25.77 4.52
N GLU A 104 7.29 -25.90 3.36
CA GLU A 104 6.82 -25.27 2.11
C GLU A 104 5.38 -25.71 1.77
N ASN A 105 5.06 -27.00 1.91
CA ASN A 105 3.72 -27.51 1.62
C ASN A 105 2.66 -26.95 2.57
N GLU A 106 3.00 -26.80 3.86
CA GLU A 106 2.09 -26.24 4.86
C GLU A 106 1.78 -24.76 4.55
N ILE A 107 2.80 -23.97 4.20
CA ILE A 107 2.64 -22.56 3.81
C ILE A 107 1.85 -22.44 2.51
N ASN A 108 2.17 -23.24 1.48
CA ASN A 108 1.42 -23.25 0.22
C ASN A 108 -0.07 -23.54 0.47
N THR A 109 -0.37 -24.46 1.38
CA THR A 109 -1.75 -24.78 1.75
C THR A 109 -2.45 -23.60 2.42
N ILE A 110 -1.81 -22.95 3.41
CA ILE A 110 -2.38 -21.78 4.09
C ILE A 110 -2.65 -20.65 3.09
N ILE A 111 -1.69 -20.35 2.22
CA ILE A 111 -1.81 -19.23 1.26
C ILE A 111 -2.83 -19.53 0.17
N SER A 112 -2.91 -20.78 -0.29
CA SER A 112 -3.99 -21.21 -1.18
C SER A 112 -5.36 -21.03 -0.51
N ASP A 113 -5.51 -21.43 0.75
CA ASP A 113 -6.79 -21.32 1.46
C ASP A 113 -7.19 -19.86 1.75
N ILE A 114 -6.22 -18.97 2.02
CA ILE A 114 -6.45 -17.52 2.10
C ILE A 114 -6.88 -16.98 0.73
N THR A 115 -6.15 -17.32 -0.32
CA THR A 115 -6.41 -16.80 -1.69
C THR A 115 -7.76 -17.27 -2.23
N ASN A 116 -8.24 -18.44 -1.83
CA ASN A 116 -9.51 -19.02 -2.29
C ASN A 116 -10.69 -18.82 -1.30
N ASP A 117 -10.56 -17.93 -0.31
CA ASP A 117 -11.61 -17.62 0.68
C ASP A 117 -12.09 -18.86 1.48
N VAL A 118 -11.22 -19.87 1.64
CA VAL A 118 -11.47 -21.07 2.44
C VAL A 118 -11.33 -20.76 3.93
N LEU A 119 -10.38 -19.88 4.28
CA LEU A 119 -10.21 -19.35 5.63
C LEU A 119 -11.10 -18.13 5.87
N SER A 120 -11.74 -18.10 7.04
CA SER A 120 -12.48 -16.94 7.52
C SER A 120 -11.52 -15.81 7.93
N ALA A 121 -12.08 -14.60 8.06
CA ALA A 121 -11.37 -13.45 8.62
C ALA A 121 -10.69 -13.76 9.98
N GLY A 122 -11.36 -14.53 10.85
CA GLY A 122 -10.81 -14.91 12.16
C GLY A 122 -9.62 -15.87 12.04
N GLU A 123 -9.72 -16.86 11.14
CA GLU A 123 -8.66 -17.85 10.92
C GLU A 123 -7.43 -17.21 10.24
N THR A 124 -7.64 -16.33 9.26
CA THR A 124 -6.57 -15.54 8.64
C THR A 124 -5.90 -14.62 9.65
N THR A 125 -6.68 -13.95 10.51
CA THR A 125 -6.13 -13.11 11.60
C THR A 125 -5.32 -13.93 12.59
N ALA A 126 -5.73 -15.18 12.89
CA ALA A 126 -4.99 -16.07 13.76
C ALA A 126 -3.61 -16.43 13.18
N PHE A 127 -3.53 -16.70 11.88
CA PHE A 127 -2.25 -16.92 11.19
C PHE A 127 -1.34 -15.69 11.28
N ILE A 128 -1.86 -14.51 10.92
CA ILE A 128 -1.10 -13.25 10.97
C ILE A 128 -0.59 -12.99 12.38
N THR A 129 -1.44 -13.17 13.39
CA THR A 129 -1.08 -12.97 14.80
C THR A 129 -0.03 -13.98 15.25
N ALA A 130 -0.15 -15.24 14.85
CA ALA A 130 0.86 -16.26 15.14
C ALA A 130 2.22 -15.90 14.56
N VAL A 131 2.25 -15.42 13.31
CA VAL A 131 3.47 -14.96 12.65
C VAL A 131 4.02 -13.67 13.27
N TYR A 132 3.16 -12.75 13.70
CA TYR A 132 3.58 -11.53 14.40
C TYR A 132 4.28 -11.84 15.72
N ILE A 133 3.77 -12.82 16.50
CA ILE A 133 4.31 -13.18 17.81
C ILE A 133 5.55 -14.08 17.68
N ASN A 134 5.48 -15.12 16.84
CA ASN A 134 6.49 -16.18 16.75
C ASN A 134 7.52 -15.95 15.63
N GLY A 135 7.30 -14.98 14.74
CA GLY A 135 8.17 -14.68 13.61
C GLY A 135 8.11 -15.73 12.49
N LEU A 136 8.86 -15.50 11.42
CA LEU A 136 9.18 -16.50 10.39
C LEU A 136 10.71 -16.53 10.24
N ASP A 137 11.28 -17.72 10.10
CA ASP A 137 12.68 -17.83 9.68
C ASP A 137 12.84 -17.58 8.18
N THR A 138 14.07 -17.50 7.68
CA THR A 138 14.30 -17.14 6.27
C THR A 138 13.71 -18.17 5.29
N ASP A 139 13.72 -19.47 5.64
CA ASP A 139 13.12 -20.49 4.76
C ASP A 139 11.61 -20.33 4.70
N GLU A 140 10.96 -20.10 5.85
CA GLU A 140 9.53 -19.83 5.90
C GLU A 140 9.15 -18.56 5.12
N VAL A 141 9.97 -17.50 5.19
CA VAL A 141 9.76 -16.28 4.38
C VAL A 141 9.93 -16.57 2.89
N GLU A 142 10.91 -17.38 2.49
CA GLU A 142 11.09 -17.81 1.11
C GLU A 142 9.88 -18.60 0.59
N TYR A 143 9.42 -19.59 1.36
CA TYR A 143 8.23 -20.40 1.01
C TYR A 143 6.98 -19.53 0.90
N LEU A 144 6.79 -18.61 1.83
CA LEU A 144 5.68 -17.65 1.81
C LEU A 144 5.75 -16.78 0.55
N THR A 145 6.92 -16.20 0.26
CA THR A 145 7.15 -15.37 -0.93
C THR A 145 6.83 -16.16 -2.20
N ARG A 146 7.34 -17.39 -2.31
CA ARG A 146 7.14 -18.27 -3.47
C ARG A 146 5.66 -18.62 -3.66
N SER A 147 4.95 -18.91 -2.57
CA SER A 147 3.52 -19.20 -2.61
C SER A 147 2.70 -17.99 -3.07
N MET A 148 3.02 -16.79 -2.57
CA MET A 148 2.35 -15.55 -2.95
C MET A 148 2.60 -15.17 -4.42
N VAL A 149 3.80 -15.44 -4.95
CA VAL A 149 4.09 -15.26 -6.39
C VAL A 149 3.27 -16.22 -7.24
N LYS A 150 3.18 -17.50 -6.84
CA LYS A 150 2.45 -18.54 -7.58
C LYS A 150 0.92 -18.35 -7.56
N SER A 151 0.39 -17.63 -6.57
CA SER A 151 -1.06 -17.49 -6.39
C SER A 151 -1.71 -16.46 -7.32
N GLY A 152 -0.94 -15.72 -8.12
CA GLY A 152 -1.44 -14.64 -8.97
C GLY A 152 -0.79 -14.58 -10.35
N GLU A 153 -1.15 -13.54 -11.09
CA GLU A 153 -0.58 -13.22 -12.40
C GLU A 153 0.91 -12.83 -12.27
N GLN A 154 1.69 -13.16 -13.31
CA GLN A 154 3.11 -12.82 -13.40
C GLN A 154 3.38 -12.12 -14.73
N LEU A 155 3.94 -10.91 -14.65
CA LEU A 155 4.28 -10.11 -15.82
C LEU A 155 5.52 -10.66 -16.52
N LYS A 156 5.47 -10.69 -17.85
CA LYS A 156 6.59 -11.10 -18.70
C LYS A 156 6.94 -10.02 -19.70
N PHE A 157 8.23 -9.79 -19.84
CA PHE A 157 8.80 -8.78 -20.72
C PHE A 157 9.80 -9.43 -21.67
N ASN A 158 9.96 -8.85 -22.85
CA ASN A 158 10.96 -9.24 -23.84
C ASN A 158 12.25 -8.43 -23.66
N THR A 159 12.16 -7.24 -23.09
CA THR A 159 13.28 -6.33 -22.87
C THR A 159 13.73 -6.33 -21.41
N HIS A 160 15.02 -6.53 -21.17
CA HIS A 160 15.65 -6.62 -19.84
C HIS A 160 16.79 -5.60 -19.70
N PRO A 161 17.19 -5.21 -18.47
CA PRO A 161 16.67 -5.68 -17.19
C PRO A 161 15.38 -4.96 -16.76
N ILE A 162 14.56 -5.67 -15.99
CA ILE A 162 13.39 -5.08 -15.31
C ILE A 162 13.83 -4.53 -13.95
N VAL A 163 13.58 -3.23 -13.75
CA VAL A 163 13.92 -2.49 -12.54
C VAL A 163 12.65 -2.16 -11.77
N ASP A 164 12.69 -2.28 -10.46
CA ASP A 164 11.64 -1.77 -9.58
C ASP A 164 12.26 -1.05 -8.37
N LYS A 165 11.45 -0.22 -7.72
CA LYS A 165 11.79 0.44 -6.48
C LYS A 165 10.64 0.27 -5.51
N HIS A 166 10.92 -0.13 -4.27
CA HIS A 166 9.92 -0.17 -3.21
C HIS A 166 10.30 0.76 -2.06
N SER A 167 9.31 1.23 -1.29
CA SER A 167 9.55 1.85 0.01
C SER A 167 8.65 1.16 1.00
N ILE A 168 9.18 0.73 2.14
CA ILE A 168 8.36 0.14 3.21
C ILE A 168 7.37 1.18 3.80
N GLY A 169 7.58 2.47 3.49
CA GLY A 169 6.66 3.56 3.82
C GLY A 169 6.76 4.00 5.28
N GLY A 170 5.67 4.57 5.78
CA GLY A 170 5.59 5.11 7.15
C GLY A 170 5.98 6.58 7.30
N VAL A 171 6.39 7.24 6.21
CA VAL A 171 6.71 8.68 6.17
C VAL A 171 5.73 9.40 5.23
N PRO A 172 5.09 10.49 5.66
CA PRO A 172 4.16 11.26 4.82
C PRO A 172 4.89 12.01 3.69
N GLY A 173 4.16 12.30 2.61
CA GLY A 173 4.70 13.05 1.46
C GLY A 173 5.61 12.22 0.54
N ASN A 174 5.62 10.89 0.67
CA ASN A 174 6.54 10.02 -0.08
C ASN A 174 6.13 9.80 -1.55
N LYS A 175 6.15 10.88 -2.31
CA LYS A 175 5.81 10.97 -3.73
C LYS A 175 6.98 10.68 -4.68
N ILE A 176 8.12 10.21 -4.17
CA ILE A 176 9.37 9.98 -4.93
C ILE A 176 9.17 9.09 -6.17
N THR A 177 8.21 8.18 -6.14
CA THR A 177 7.91 7.30 -7.27
C THR A 177 7.52 8.08 -8.53
N LEU A 178 6.88 9.24 -8.38
CA LEU A 178 6.52 10.12 -9.50
C LEU A 178 7.75 10.72 -10.20
N LEU A 179 8.92 10.77 -9.55
CA LEU A 179 10.19 11.14 -10.18
C LEU A 179 11.00 9.92 -10.61
N VAL A 180 11.13 8.93 -9.71
CA VAL A 180 11.99 7.77 -9.93
C VAL A 180 11.59 6.99 -11.19
N VAL A 181 10.29 6.75 -11.39
CA VAL A 181 9.78 5.99 -12.53
C VAL A 181 10.10 6.65 -13.88
N PRO A 182 9.72 7.92 -14.14
CA PRO A 182 10.07 8.56 -15.40
C PRO A 182 11.57 8.78 -15.58
N ILE A 183 12.34 9.01 -14.51
CA ILE A 183 13.81 9.11 -14.61
C ILE A 183 14.41 7.78 -15.10
N ILE A 184 14.04 6.66 -14.48
CA ILE A 184 14.52 5.33 -14.87
C ILE A 184 14.09 4.98 -16.30
N ALA A 185 12.82 5.22 -16.64
CA ALA A 185 12.29 4.94 -17.98
C ALA A 185 12.90 5.85 -19.06
N ALA A 186 13.25 7.09 -18.73
CA ALA A 186 13.94 8.01 -19.66
C ALA A 186 15.37 7.55 -20.00
N ALA A 187 16.01 6.78 -19.11
CA ALA A 187 17.30 6.16 -19.38
C ALA A 187 17.21 4.88 -20.23
N GLY A 188 16.00 4.46 -20.63
CA GLY A 188 15.74 3.28 -21.45
C GLY A 188 15.56 1.97 -20.68
N LEU A 189 15.50 2.01 -19.35
CA LEU A 189 15.22 0.84 -18.51
C LEU A 189 13.72 0.58 -18.40
N LYS A 190 13.33 -0.66 -18.09
CA LYS A 190 11.93 -1.04 -17.88
C LYS A 190 11.55 -0.97 -16.40
N ILE A 191 10.45 -0.31 -16.07
CA ILE A 191 9.96 -0.18 -14.69
C ILE A 191 8.41 -0.25 -14.60
N PRO A 192 7.84 -1.47 -14.53
CA PRO A 192 6.39 -1.69 -14.40
C PRO A 192 5.92 -1.48 -12.95
N LYS A 193 5.89 -0.22 -12.48
CA LYS A 193 5.70 0.08 -11.07
C LYS A 193 4.26 -0.17 -10.60
N THR A 194 4.07 -1.23 -9.83
CA THR A 194 2.84 -1.50 -9.07
C THR A 194 2.89 -0.85 -7.68
N SER A 195 1.84 -0.11 -7.30
CA SER A 195 1.74 0.57 -6.01
C SER A 195 0.37 0.35 -5.35
N SER A 196 0.30 0.44 -4.03
CA SER A 196 -0.97 0.43 -3.30
C SER A 196 -1.55 1.85 -3.16
N ARG A 197 -2.85 1.91 -2.85
CA ARG A 197 -3.52 3.11 -2.35
C ARG A 197 -3.17 3.35 -0.88
N ALA A 198 -3.42 4.56 -0.38
CA ALA A 198 -3.18 4.89 1.02
C ALA A 198 -4.13 4.11 1.94
N ILE A 199 -3.55 3.23 2.76
CA ILE A 199 -4.27 2.56 3.84
C ILE A 199 -4.22 3.45 5.10
N THR A 200 -3.01 3.70 5.61
CA THR A 200 -2.77 4.54 6.80
C THR A 200 -2.31 5.97 6.48
N GLY A 201 -1.76 6.20 5.29
CA GLY A 201 -1.20 7.50 4.88
C GLY A 201 -2.25 8.53 4.41
N ALA A 202 -1.78 9.73 4.04
CA ALA A 202 -2.61 10.80 3.47
C ALA A 202 -2.73 10.74 1.94
N GLY A 203 -1.84 10.00 1.27
CA GLY A 203 -1.86 9.73 -0.17
C GLY A 203 -0.97 8.53 -0.49
N GLY A 204 -1.51 7.54 -1.20
CA GLY A 204 -0.73 6.41 -1.72
C GLY A 204 -0.27 6.74 -3.14
N THR A 205 0.84 6.15 -3.59
CA THR A 205 1.35 6.42 -4.94
C THR A 205 0.30 6.15 -6.03
N ALA A 206 -0.58 5.15 -5.85
CA ALA A 206 -1.69 4.92 -6.76
C ALA A 206 -2.71 6.07 -6.75
N ASP A 207 -3.04 6.63 -5.58
CA ASP A 207 -3.93 7.80 -5.47
C ASP A 207 -3.31 9.04 -6.11
N LEU A 208 -1.98 9.20 -5.99
CA LEU A 208 -1.24 10.28 -6.65
C LEU A 208 -1.29 10.15 -8.18
N MET A 209 -0.97 8.97 -8.71
CA MET A 209 -0.99 8.75 -10.16
C MET A 209 -2.41 8.87 -10.72
N GLU A 210 -3.44 8.49 -9.95
CA GLU A 210 -4.85 8.65 -10.34
C GLU A 210 -5.29 10.12 -10.49
N ALA A 211 -4.54 11.07 -9.95
CA ALA A 211 -4.76 12.49 -10.25
C ALA A 211 -4.30 12.86 -11.67
N LEU A 212 -3.41 12.08 -12.28
CA LEU A 212 -2.80 12.33 -13.59
C LEU A 212 -3.33 11.42 -14.69
N ALA A 213 -3.56 10.15 -14.40
CA ALA A 213 -4.05 9.14 -15.35
C ALA A 213 -4.77 7.99 -14.64
N PRO A 214 -5.64 7.23 -15.31
CA PRO A 214 -6.14 5.96 -14.80
C PRO A 214 -5.02 5.05 -14.28
N VAL A 215 -5.30 4.26 -13.23
CA VAL A 215 -4.33 3.37 -12.57
C VAL A 215 -4.76 1.90 -12.54
N GLU A 216 -5.97 1.59 -13.01
CA GLU A 216 -6.54 0.25 -12.97
C GLU A 216 -6.41 -0.40 -14.34
N PHE A 217 -5.55 -1.42 -14.45
CA PHE A 217 -5.26 -2.12 -15.69
C PHE A 217 -5.07 -3.61 -15.46
N LYS A 218 -5.33 -4.42 -16.49
CA LYS A 218 -4.99 -5.84 -16.47
C LYS A 218 -3.49 -6.05 -16.69
N ALA A 219 -2.98 -7.21 -16.27
CA ALA A 219 -1.58 -7.60 -16.45
C ALA A 219 -1.07 -7.41 -17.89
N ALA A 220 -1.81 -7.91 -18.89
CA ALA A 220 -1.43 -7.80 -20.30
C ALA A 220 -1.35 -6.34 -20.81
N ASP A 221 -2.18 -5.44 -20.26
CA ASP A 221 -2.10 -4.02 -20.61
C ASP A 221 -0.85 -3.39 -20.01
N ILE A 222 -0.49 -3.74 -18.77
CA ILE A 222 0.73 -3.28 -18.10
C ILE A 222 1.97 -3.71 -18.88
N GLU A 223 2.01 -4.96 -19.34
CA GLU A 223 3.11 -5.48 -20.18
C GLU A 223 3.27 -4.64 -21.45
N ARG A 224 2.18 -4.51 -22.22
CA ARG A 224 2.16 -3.76 -23.48
C ARG A 224 2.57 -2.30 -23.28
N MET A 225 2.05 -1.64 -22.24
CA MET A 225 2.37 -0.24 -21.97
C MET A 225 3.84 -0.06 -21.59
N THR A 226 4.35 -0.88 -20.68
CA THR A 226 5.75 -0.82 -20.23
C THR A 226 6.72 -1.14 -21.37
N GLU A 227 6.39 -2.10 -22.24
CA GLU A 227 7.19 -2.37 -23.45
C GLU A 227 7.24 -1.16 -24.38
N LYS A 228 6.14 -0.41 -24.51
CA LYS A 228 6.07 0.74 -25.40
C LYS A 228 6.78 1.98 -24.86
N VAL A 229 6.54 2.38 -23.60
CA VAL A 229 7.05 3.66 -23.06
C VAL A 229 8.20 3.51 -22.07
N GLY A 230 8.46 2.30 -21.57
CA GLY A 230 9.53 2.01 -20.61
C GLY A 230 9.07 1.89 -19.16
N GLY A 231 8.01 2.58 -18.75
CA GLY A 231 7.50 2.48 -17.38
C GLY A 231 6.03 2.80 -17.28
N VAL A 232 5.40 2.36 -16.20
CA VAL A 232 4.03 2.73 -15.83
C VAL A 232 3.93 2.85 -14.32
N ILE A 233 2.90 3.55 -13.83
CA ILE A 233 2.56 3.59 -12.40
C ILE A 233 1.11 3.15 -12.27
N VAL A 234 0.88 1.97 -11.72
CA VAL A 234 -0.44 1.34 -11.67
C VAL A 234 -0.81 0.88 -10.27
N TRP A 235 -2.10 0.72 -10.01
CA TRP A 235 -2.59 0.18 -8.74
C TRP A 235 -2.51 -1.35 -8.74
N GLY A 236 -1.75 -1.90 -7.78
CA GLY A 236 -1.55 -3.35 -7.67
C GLY A 236 -2.85 -4.14 -7.48
N GLY A 237 -3.83 -3.59 -6.76
CA GLY A 237 -5.09 -4.30 -6.46
C GLY A 237 -5.95 -4.62 -7.69
N ALA A 238 -5.71 -3.98 -8.84
CA ALA A 238 -6.41 -4.27 -10.09
C ALA A 238 -5.77 -5.40 -10.92
N THR A 239 -4.57 -5.87 -10.53
CA THR A 239 -3.69 -6.64 -11.42
C THR A 239 -3.69 -8.15 -11.14
N ASN A 240 -4.38 -8.61 -10.09
CA ASN A 240 -4.32 -9.98 -9.56
C ASN A 240 -2.87 -10.48 -9.36
N ILE A 241 -1.92 -9.57 -9.12
CA ILE A 241 -0.51 -9.86 -8.82
C ILE A 241 -0.39 -10.08 -7.31
N ALA A 242 0.08 -11.25 -6.91
CA ALA A 242 0.20 -11.67 -5.51
C ALA A 242 -1.07 -11.41 -4.65
N PRO A 243 -2.26 -11.93 -5.06
CA PRO A 243 -3.55 -11.60 -4.46
C PRO A 243 -3.69 -11.99 -2.98
N ALA A 244 -2.86 -12.90 -2.50
CA ALA A 244 -2.79 -13.24 -1.07
C ALA A 244 -2.43 -12.02 -0.20
N ASP A 245 -1.61 -11.11 -0.72
CA ASP A 245 -1.19 -9.89 -0.02
C ASP A 245 -2.39 -8.98 0.29
N ASP A 246 -3.22 -8.71 -0.73
CA ASP A 246 -4.40 -7.85 -0.59
C ASP A 246 -5.42 -8.43 0.39
N LYS A 247 -5.47 -9.76 0.55
CA LYS A 247 -6.33 -10.42 1.55
C LYS A 247 -5.75 -10.36 2.96
N ILE A 248 -4.44 -10.52 3.10
CA ILE A 248 -3.75 -10.48 4.40
C ILE A 248 -3.79 -9.06 4.99
N ILE A 249 -3.51 -8.03 4.18
CA ILE A 249 -3.36 -6.64 4.64
C ILE A 249 -4.66 -6.07 5.25
N VAL A 250 -5.83 -6.53 4.79
CA VAL A 250 -7.14 -6.14 5.32
C VAL A 250 -7.30 -6.57 6.78
N HIS A 251 -6.67 -7.68 7.18
CA HIS A 251 -6.72 -8.21 8.53
C HIS A 251 -5.60 -7.69 9.43
N GLU A 252 -4.48 -7.24 8.86
CA GLU A 252 -3.40 -6.52 9.58
C GLU A 252 -3.84 -5.11 10.01
N PHE A 253 -4.58 -4.41 9.14
CA PHE A 253 -4.91 -3.00 9.33
C PHE A 253 -5.64 -2.67 10.64
N PRO A 254 -6.70 -3.39 11.07
CA PRO A 254 -7.40 -3.12 12.32
C PRO A 254 -6.49 -3.23 13.56
N LEU A 255 -5.52 -4.14 13.51
CA LEU A 255 -4.58 -4.39 14.61
C LEU A 255 -3.35 -3.47 14.55
N LYS A 256 -3.12 -2.77 13.44
CA LYS A 256 -1.91 -1.96 13.19
C LYS A 256 -0.62 -2.76 13.39
N ILE A 257 -0.65 -4.04 13.05
CA ILE A 257 0.52 -4.93 13.05
C ILE A 257 1.05 -5.07 11.63
N ASP A 258 2.36 -5.25 11.51
CA ASP A 258 3.07 -5.45 10.25
C ASP A 258 4.13 -6.52 10.53
N ALA A 259 3.76 -7.79 10.36
CA ALA A 259 4.63 -8.89 10.75
C ALA A 259 5.81 -8.98 9.78
N ARG A 260 7.04 -8.82 10.29
CA ARG A 260 8.26 -8.67 9.46
C ARG A 260 8.39 -9.68 8.33
N GLY A 261 8.15 -10.97 8.60
CA GLY A 261 8.24 -12.02 7.58
C GLY A 261 7.17 -11.90 6.48
N ILE A 262 5.93 -11.55 6.86
CA ILE A 262 4.83 -11.29 5.93
C ILE A 262 5.14 -10.03 5.10
N MET A 263 5.63 -8.96 5.74
CA MET A 263 6.01 -7.72 5.06
C MET A 263 7.05 -7.97 3.96
N ILE A 264 8.12 -8.70 4.30
CA ILE A 264 9.19 -9.03 3.33
C ILE A 264 8.60 -9.86 2.18
N ALA A 265 7.83 -10.90 2.51
CA ALA A 265 7.23 -11.78 1.51
C ALA A 265 6.26 -11.05 0.59
N SER A 266 5.40 -10.18 1.13
CA SER A 266 4.49 -9.30 0.40
C SER A 266 5.23 -8.42 -0.60
N VAL A 267 6.22 -7.67 -0.10
CA VAL A 267 7.00 -6.74 -0.92
C VAL A 267 7.70 -7.51 -2.05
N MET A 268 8.46 -8.55 -1.69
CA MET A 268 9.23 -9.33 -2.66
C MET A 268 8.34 -10.06 -3.65
N ALA A 269 7.23 -10.66 -3.22
CA ALA A 269 6.32 -11.38 -4.12
C ALA A 269 5.76 -10.46 -5.21
N LYS A 270 5.34 -9.24 -4.87
CA LYS A 270 4.90 -8.25 -5.85
C LYS A 270 6.02 -7.82 -6.79
N LYS A 271 7.27 -7.76 -6.34
CA LYS A 271 8.40 -7.37 -7.20
C LYS A 271 8.77 -8.49 -8.18
N ILE A 272 8.88 -9.72 -7.66
CA ILE A 272 9.18 -10.92 -8.44
C ILE A 272 8.06 -11.18 -9.46
N ALA A 273 6.79 -11.08 -9.07
CA ALA A 273 5.67 -11.27 -9.97
C ALA A 273 5.55 -10.15 -11.03
N CYS A 274 6.15 -8.99 -10.82
CA CYS A 274 6.30 -7.95 -11.87
C CYS A 274 7.51 -8.21 -12.78
N GLY A 275 8.21 -9.34 -12.63
CA GLY A 275 9.38 -9.70 -13.43
C GLY A 275 10.66 -8.95 -13.04
N ALA A 276 10.71 -8.29 -11.88
CA ALA A 276 11.86 -7.47 -11.49
C ALA A 276 13.13 -8.30 -11.27
N GLU A 277 14.23 -7.88 -11.90
CA GLU A 277 15.57 -8.44 -11.73
C GLU A 277 16.46 -7.57 -10.83
N ILE A 278 16.12 -6.28 -10.73
CA ILE A 278 16.81 -5.27 -9.94
C ILE A 278 15.76 -4.55 -9.09
N VAL A 279 15.97 -4.52 -7.79
CA VAL A 279 15.04 -3.88 -6.85
C VAL A 279 15.80 -2.99 -5.86
N VAL A 280 15.42 -1.71 -5.82
CA VAL A 280 15.90 -0.78 -4.79
C VAL A 280 14.85 -0.67 -3.68
N ILE A 281 15.21 -0.98 -2.43
CA ILE A 281 14.32 -0.91 -1.27
C ILE A 281 14.68 0.31 -0.41
N ASP A 282 13.75 1.25 -0.29
CA ASP A 282 13.84 2.39 0.63
C ASP A 282 13.31 2.00 2.02
N ILE A 283 14.16 2.17 3.04
CA ILE A 283 13.87 1.87 4.46
C ILE A 283 13.98 3.18 5.26
N PRO A 284 12.89 3.93 5.43
CA PRO A 284 12.89 5.12 6.27
C PRO A 284 13.03 4.76 7.75
N VAL A 285 13.96 5.42 8.43
CA VAL A 285 14.24 5.28 9.87
C VAL A 285 13.88 6.56 10.59
N GLY A 286 13.06 6.43 11.64
CA GLY A 286 12.65 7.55 12.48
C GLY A 286 11.71 7.11 13.60
N ALA A 287 11.55 7.96 14.61
CA ALA A 287 10.76 7.69 15.82
C ALA A 287 9.31 7.30 15.51
N GLU A 288 8.72 7.90 14.46
CA GLU A 288 7.35 7.64 14.02
C GLU A 288 7.24 6.81 12.73
N ALA A 289 8.36 6.45 12.12
CA ALA A 289 8.42 5.58 10.93
C ALA A 289 8.13 4.12 11.31
N LYS A 290 8.05 3.23 10.30
CA LYS A 290 7.89 1.78 10.54
C LYS A 290 9.11 1.18 11.24
N VAL A 291 10.30 1.65 10.91
CA VAL A 291 11.56 1.23 11.50
C VAL A 291 12.11 2.37 12.34
N LYS A 292 12.37 2.10 13.62
CA LYS A 292 12.71 3.15 14.60
C LYS A 292 14.20 3.40 14.75
N ASP A 293 15.00 2.36 14.59
CA ASP A 293 16.44 2.40 14.84
C ASP A 293 17.25 1.80 13.68
N MET A 294 18.51 2.22 13.61
CA MET A 294 19.42 1.86 12.54
C MET A 294 19.78 0.37 12.54
N ASP A 295 19.80 -0.29 13.70
CA ASP A 295 20.17 -1.70 13.78
C ASP A 295 19.04 -2.59 13.27
N ASP A 296 17.79 -2.24 13.59
CA ASP A 296 16.61 -2.88 13.03
C ASP A 296 16.50 -2.66 11.51
N ALA A 297 16.84 -1.46 11.03
CA ALA A 297 16.91 -1.17 9.60
C ALA A 297 17.96 -2.02 8.87
N ARG A 298 19.15 -2.19 9.45
CA ARG A 298 20.21 -3.04 8.90
C ARG A 298 19.82 -4.51 8.90
N ARG A 299 19.15 -5.00 9.95
CA ARG A 299 18.62 -6.38 9.98
C ARG A 299 17.58 -6.59 8.87
N LEU A 300 16.64 -5.65 8.73
CA LEU A 300 15.62 -5.71 7.68
C LEU A 300 16.24 -5.69 6.28
N ALA A 301 17.21 -4.80 6.05
CA ALA A 301 17.94 -4.70 4.79
C ALA A 301 18.60 -6.04 4.41
N ARG A 302 19.30 -6.68 5.36
CA ARG A 302 19.93 -7.99 5.14
C ARG A 302 18.91 -9.06 4.77
N GLN A 303 17.75 -9.08 5.40
CA GLN A 303 16.69 -10.05 5.06
C GLN A 303 16.12 -9.82 3.65
N PHE A 304 15.92 -8.56 3.24
CA PHE A 304 15.52 -8.26 1.87
C PHE A 304 16.55 -8.73 0.84
N ILE A 305 17.84 -8.50 1.13
CA ILE A 305 18.95 -8.95 0.27
C ILE A 305 18.99 -10.48 0.19
N GLU A 306 18.95 -11.17 1.34
CA GLU A 306 19.00 -12.64 1.40
C GLU A 306 17.82 -13.29 0.65
N ILE A 307 16.61 -12.74 0.80
CA ILE A 307 15.45 -13.21 0.03
C ILE A 307 15.65 -12.89 -1.46
N GLY A 308 16.15 -11.71 -1.82
CA GLY A 308 16.48 -11.37 -3.21
C GLY A 308 17.41 -12.40 -3.85
N GLU A 309 18.49 -12.77 -3.18
CA GLU A 309 19.46 -13.77 -3.64
C GLU A 309 18.82 -15.15 -3.90
N ARG A 310 17.94 -15.61 -2.99
CA ARG A 310 17.19 -16.88 -3.13
C ARG A 310 16.27 -16.88 -4.37
N PHE A 311 15.82 -15.71 -4.81
CA PHE A 311 15.01 -15.54 -6.03
C PHE A 311 15.82 -15.05 -7.24
N LYS A 312 17.16 -14.94 -7.13
CA LYS A 312 18.05 -14.40 -8.17
C LYS A 312 17.69 -12.97 -8.61
N VAL A 313 17.13 -12.19 -7.69
CA VAL A 313 16.83 -10.77 -7.87
C VAL A 313 17.89 -9.96 -7.14
N LYS A 314 18.55 -9.03 -7.84
CA LYS A 314 19.52 -8.13 -7.22
C LYS A 314 18.77 -7.10 -6.39
N VAL A 315 19.01 -7.10 -5.09
CA VAL A 315 18.37 -6.16 -4.16
C VAL A 315 19.43 -5.29 -3.51
N GLU A 316 19.23 -3.98 -3.53
CA GLU A 316 19.96 -3.04 -2.67
C GLU A 316 18.98 -2.24 -1.81
N CYS A 317 19.34 -2.05 -0.55
CA CYS A 317 18.52 -1.31 0.40
C CYS A 317 19.17 0.03 0.74
N ALA A 318 18.41 1.11 0.58
CA ALA A 318 18.79 2.43 1.04
C ALA A 318 18.07 2.74 2.36
N ILE A 319 18.84 2.85 3.45
CA ILE A 319 18.32 3.31 4.74
C ILE A 319 18.26 4.84 4.70
N THR A 320 17.07 5.42 4.83
CA THR A 320 16.84 6.86 4.67
C THR A 320 16.27 7.51 5.92
N PHE A 321 16.39 8.83 6.02
CA PHE A 321 15.86 9.59 7.15
C PHE A 321 14.32 9.70 7.09
N GLY A 322 13.66 9.45 8.22
CA GLY A 322 12.20 9.33 8.32
C GLY A 322 11.53 10.17 9.41
N ASP A 323 12.25 11.04 10.12
CA ASP A 323 11.66 11.92 11.16
C ASP A 323 11.01 13.20 10.61
N THR A 324 11.11 13.44 9.31
CA THR A 324 10.47 14.58 8.65
C THR A 324 9.68 14.11 7.42
N PRO A 325 8.59 14.81 7.04
CA PRO A 325 7.92 14.56 5.77
C PRO A 325 8.85 14.71 4.57
N ILE A 326 8.54 13.98 3.49
CA ILE A 326 9.32 14.05 2.25
C ILE A 326 8.77 15.18 1.39
N GLY A 327 9.53 16.27 1.30
CA GLY A 327 9.10 17.50 0.65
C GLY A 327 8.10 18.29 1.51
N ARG A 328 7.30 19.15 0.86
CA ARG A 328 6.42 20.11 1.55
C ARG A 328 4.95 19.73 1.49
N GLY A 329 4.50 19.06 0.44
CA GLY A 329 3.11 18.62 0.25
C GLY A 329 2.82 17.27 0.88
N ILE A 330 1.69 17.18 1.59
CA ILE A 330 1.08 15.95 2.12
C ILE A 330 -0.38 15.91 1.65
N GLY A 331 -0.79 14.84 0.97
CA GLY A 331 -2.12 14.73 0.34
C GLY A 331 -2.03 14.84 -1.18
N VAL A 332 -3.05 14.30 -1.88
CA VAL A 332 -2.96 13.93 -3.30
C VAL A 332 -2.51 15.08 -4.20
N ASN A 333 -3.30 16.16 -4.31
CA ASN A 333 -2.98 17.25 -5.23
C ASN A 333 -1.71 18.00 -4.82
N LEU A 334 -1.46 18.17 -3.52
CA LEU A 334 -0.25 18.84 -3.03
C LEU A 334 1.01 18.05 -3.38
N GLU A 335 0.97 16.73 -3.23
CA GLU A 335 2.07 15.84 -3.58
C GLU A 335 2.28 15.77 -5.10
N VAL A 336 1.22 15.61 -5.88
CA VAL A 336 1.29 15.57 -7.34
C VAL A 336 1.82 16.88 -7.91
N ARG A 337 1.32 18.02 -7.39
CA ARG A 337 1.79 19.35 -7.80
C ARG A 337 3.28 19.52 -7.55
N GLU A 338 3.77 19.16 -6.37
CA GLU A 338 5.20 19.27 -6.03
C GLU A 338 6.06 18.37 -6.94
N ALA A 339 5.58 17.17 -7.31
CA ALA A 339 6.28 16.32 -8.26
C ALA A 339 6.31 16.91 -9.68
N LEU A 340 5.21 17.51 -10.16
CA LEU A 340 5.17 18.18 -11.45
C LEU A 340 6.09 19.41 -11.48
N ILE A 341 6.12 20.24 -10.43
CA ILE A 341 7.04 21.39 -10.32
C ILE A 341 8.50 20.94 -10.51
N ALA A 342 8.89 19.84 -9.86
CA ALA A 342 10.24 19.29 -10.01
C ALA A 342 10.51 18.76 -11.43
N LEU A 343 9.54 18.06 -12.07
CA LEU A 343 9.68 17.60 -13.46
C LEU A 343 9.74 18.76 -14.46
N GLU A 344 9.04 19.85 -14.20
CA GLU A 344 9.00 21.07 -15.04
C GLU A 344 10.30 21.88 -15.01
N GLY A 345 11.31 21.45 -14.25
CA GLY A 345 12.63 22.07 -14.20
C GLY A 345 12.79 23.09 -13.08
N ASN A 346 11.76 23.34 -12.26
CA ASN A 346 11.85 24.15 -11.05
C ASN A 346 12.39 23.30 -9.88
N VAL A 347 13.59 22.74 -10.08
CA VAL A 347 14.20 21.80 -9.14
C VAL A 347 14.79 22.56 -7.97
N GLU A 348 14.01 22.74 -6.91
CA GLU A 348 14.57 23.06 -5.60
C GLU A 348 15.25 21.80 -5.03
N GLN A 349 16.52 21.93 -4.64
CA GLN A 349 17.21 20.88 -3.90
C GLN A 349 16.57 20.77 -2.51
N ASN A 350 15.86 19.68 -2.28
CA ASN A 350 15.13 19.43 -1.05
C ASN A 350 15.13 17.91 -0.77
N PRO A 351 14.64 17.46 0.40
CA PRO A 351 14.64 16.04 0.75
C PRO A 351 13.91 15.14 -0.27
N PHE A 352 12.90 15.68 -0.97
CA PHE A 352 12.16 14.94 -1.99
C PHE A 352 12.97 14.72 -3.27
N THR A 353 13.58 15.76 -3.83
CA THR A 353 14.42 15.66 -5.04
C THR A 353 15.67 14.83 -4.76
N GLN A 354 16.40 15.13 -3.68
CA GLN A 354 17.60 14.40 -3.27
C GLN A 354 17.34 12.90 -3.10
N LYS A 355 16.28 12.53 -2.37
CA LYS A 355 15.92 11.12 -2.17
C LYS A 355 15.53 10.44 -3.47
N SER A 356 14.77 11.12 -4.34
CA SER A 356 14.36 10.57 -5.64
C SER A 356 15.57 10.27 -6.54
N LEU A 357 16.50 11.22 -6.65
CA LEU A 357 17.73 11.08 -7.43
C LEU A 357 18.63 9.98 -6.87
N THR A 358 18.73 9.86 -5.54
CA THR A 358 19.48 8.77 -4.89
C THR A 358 18.91 7.40 -5.23
N MET A 359 17.57 7.22 -5.14
CA MET A 359 16.95 5.93 -5.47
C MET A 359 17.11 5.55 -6.94
N ALA A 360 16.94 6.51 -7.85
CA ALA A 360 17.15 6.26 -9.27
C ALA A 360 18.63 5.98 -9.58
N GLY A 361 19.55 6.69 -8.92
CA GLY A 361 20.99 6.50 -9.05
C GLY A 361 21.44 5.10 -8.68
N ILE A 362 21.01 4.59 -7.52
CA ILE A 362 21.30 3.21 -7.10
C ILE A 362 20.79 2.22 -8.16
N ALA A 363 19.59 2.42 -8.68
CA ALA A 363 19.04 1.56 -9.72
C ALA A 363 19.88 1.57 -11.01
N PHE A 364 20.42 2.72 -11.41
CA PHE A 364 21.30 2.84 -12.58
C PHE A 364 22.64 2.14 -12.40
N GLU A 365 23.23 2.25 -11.21
CA GLU A 365 24.48 1.56 -10.85
C GLU A 365 24.26 0.04 -10.87
N MET A 366 23.19 -0.45 -10.24
CA MET A 366 22.84 -1.88 -10.23
C MET A 366 22.55 -2.42 -11.64
N ALA A 367 21.98 -1.60 -12.52
CA ALA A 367 21.71 -1.94 -13.91
C ALA A 367 22.93 -1.82 -14.83
N GLY A 368 24.09 -1.38 -14.32
CA GLY A 368 25.31 -1.21 -15.11
C GLY A 368 25.20 -0.10 -16.15
N ARG A 369 24.29 0.88 -15.96
CA ARG A 369 24.17 2.04 -16.87
C ARG A 369 25.26 3.07 -16.62
N VAL A 370 25.76 3.12 -15.39
CA VAL A 370 26.84 4.00 -14.94
C VAL A 370 27.70 3.28 -13.91
N GLU A 371 28.90 3.80 -13.67
CA GLU A 371 29.79 3.31 -12.62
C GLU A 371 29.23 3.63 -11.22
N LYS A 372 29.60 2.81 -10.23
CA LYS A 372 29.20 3.01 -8.83
C LYS A 372 29.68 4.37 -8.32
N GLY A 373 28.78 5.16 -7.75
CA GLY A 373 29.04 6.53 -7.30
C GLY A 373 28.59 7.61 -8.28
N GLU A 374 28.35 7.28 -9.55
CA GLU A 374 27.92 8.23 -10.58
C GLU A 374 26.39 8.25 -10.77
N GLY A 375 25.66 7.33 -10.12
CA GLY A 375 24.21 7.16 -10.27
C GLY A 375 23.41 8.43 -9.98
N TYR A 376 23.73 9.11 -8.87
CA TYR A 376 23.02 10.33 -8.46
C TYR A 376 23.14 11.42 -9.53
N ARG A 377 24.37 11.68 -9.98
CA ARG A 377 24.66 12.71 -10.99
C ARG A 377 23.97 12.40 -12.31
N PHE A 378 23.99 11.15 -12.74
CA PHE A 378 23.29 10.73 -13.96
C PHE A 378 21.76 10.89 -13.86
N ALA A 379 21.16 10.55 -12.71
CA ALA A 379 19.74 10.79 -12.46
C ALA A 379 19.40 12.29 -12.48
N GLU A 380 20.27 13.11 -11.90
CA GLU A 380 20.12 14.57 -11.86
C GLU A 380 20.19 15.18 -13.26
N GLU A 381 21.13 14.73 -14.10
CA GLU A 381 21.23 15.14 -15.51
C GLU A 381 19.96 14.83 -16.30
N ILE A 382 19.34 13.65 -16.10
CA ILE A 382 18.08 13.27 -16.76
C ILE A 382 16.91 14.17 -16.33
N LEU A 383 16.84 14.50 -15.04
CA LEU A 383 15.80 15.39 -14.50
C LEU A 383 15.97 16.80 -15.08
N ASN A 384 17.18 17.36 -14.97
CA ASN A 384 17.50 18.73 -15.39
C ASN A 384 17.41 18.91 -16.92
N SER A 385 17.64 17.86 -17.70
CA SER A 385 17.51 17.94 -19.17
C SER A 385 16.06 17.88 -19.66
N GLY A 386 15.06 17.77 -18.77
CA GLY A 386 13.65 17.63 -19.12
C GLY A 386 13.24 16.28 -19.72
N LYS A 387 14.16 15.30 -19.79
CA LYS A 387 13.89 13.96 -20.32
C LYS A 387 12.90 13.20 -19.42
N ALA A 388 13.03 13.37 -18.10
CA ALA A 388 12.08 12.80 -17.14
C ALA A 388 10.65 13.34 -17.37
N LEU A 389 10.48 14.65 -17.60
CA LEU A 389 9.18 15.23 -17.91
C LEU A 389 8.59 14.66 -19.20
N ALA A 390 9.38 14.63 -20.28
CA ALA A 390 8.95 14.06 -21.55
C ALA A 390 8.47 12.62 -21.37
N LYS A 391 9.22 11.82 -20.60
CA LYS A 391 8.84 10.45 -20.29
C LYS A 391 7.57 10.35 -19.44
N MET A 392 7.41 11.20 -18.42
CA MET A 392 6.16 11.23 -17.63
C MET A 392 4.96 11.54 -18.52
N LYS A 393 5.08 12.45 -19.48
CA LYS A 393 4.00 12.74 -20.46
C LYS A 393 3.63 11.52 -21.29
N GLU A 394 4.61 10.73 -21.75
CA GLU A 394 4.35 9.47 -22.44
C GLU A 394 3.61 8.45 -21.56
N ILE A 395 4.01 8.34 -20.28
CA ILE A 395 3.38 7.45 -19.30
C ILE A 395 1.93 7.87 -19.04
N ILE A 396 1.68 9.17 -18.84
CA ILE A 396 0.33 9.71 -18.66
C ILE A 396 -0.52 9.44 -19.91
N ALA A 397 0.00 9.72 -21.11
CA ALA A 397 -0.72 9.52 -22.36
C ALA A 397 -1.10 8.04 -22.58
N ILE A 398 -0.18 7.11 -22.36
CA ILE A 398 -0.45 5.69 -22.61
C ILE A 398 -1.42 5.09 -21.58
N GLN A 399 -1.41 5.60 -20.35
CA GLN A 399 -2.40 5.25 -19.33
C GLN A 399 -3.76 5.94 -19.54
N GLY A 400 -3.90 6.82 -20.55
CA GLY A 400 -5.16 7.47 -20.90
C GLY A 400 -5.43 8.80 -20.18
N GLY A 401 -4.41 9.40 -19.55
CA GLY A 401 -4.48 10.75 -18.99
C GLY A 401 -4.14 11.85 -20.00
N ASN A 402 -4.20 13.10 -19.56
CA ASN A 402 -3.83 14.26 -20.38
C ASN A 402 -2.32 14.55 -20.26
N PRO A 403 -1.49 14.32 -21.30
CA PRO A 403 -0.05 14.55 -21.24
C PRO A 403 0.36 16.02 -21.13
N ASN A 404 -0.57 16.96 -21.34
CA ASN A 404 -0.31 18.38 -21.23
C ASN A 404 -0.66 18.96 -19.85
N VAL A 405 -1.04 18.12 -18.88
CA VAL A 405 -1.25 18.56 -17.50
C VAL A 405 0.04 19.15 -16.91
N THR A 406 -0.11 20.26 -16.20
CA THR A 406 0.98 21.01 -15.56
C THR A 406 0.73 21.15 -14.06
N SER A 407 1.74 21.59 -13.33
CA SER A 407 1.63 21.89 -11.90
C SER A 407 0.57 22.96 -11.57
N ASN A 408 0.22 23.82 -12.54
CA ASN A 408 -0.80 24.86 -12.36
C ASN A 408 -2.24 24.32 -12.45
N ASP A 409 -2.44 23.19 -13.12
CA ASP A 409 -3.75 22.55 -13.25
C ASP A 409 -4.15 21.78 -11.97
N ILE A 410 -3.16 21.45 -11.14
CA ILE A 410 -3.35 20.67 -9.91
C ILE A 410 -3.50 21.63 -8.73
N LEU A 411 -4.76 21.92 -8.37
CA LEU A 411 -5.08 22.89 -7.33
C LEU A 411 -5.36 22.21 -5.99
N PRO A 412 -4.93 22.81 -4.86
CA PRO A 412 -5.35 22.35 -3.54
C PRO A 412 -6.81 22.71 -3.29
N GLY A 413 -7.37 22.19 -2.19
CA GLY A 413 -8.76 22.38 -1.83
C GLY A 413 -9.12 23.85 -1.58
N LYS A 414 -10.36 24.20 -1.89
CA LYS A 414 -10.82 25.60 -1.89
C LYS A 414 -10.80 26.26 -0.50
N TYR A 415 -10.96 25.49 0.56
CA TYR A 415 -10.89 26.00 1.93
C TYR A 415 -9.49 25.77 2.47
N SER A 416 -8.91 26.80 3.09
CA SER A 416 -7.60 26.70 3.69
C SER A 416 -7.49 27.48 4.99
N PHE A 417 -6.54 27.10 5.83
CA PHE A 417 -6.19 27.82 7.05
C PHE A 417 -4.69 27.77 7.30
N ASN A 418 -4.10 28.95 7.51
CA ASN A 418 -2.69 29.09 7.85
C ASN A 418 -2.49 28.91 9.35
N VAL A 419 -1.67 27.94 9.73
CA VAL A 419 -1.28 27.72 11.12
C VAL A 419 0.04 28.44 11.37
N ASN A 420 -0.03 29.47 12.20
CA ASN A 420 1.09 30.36 12.47
C ASN A 420 1.83 29.98 13.75
N ALA A 421 3.11 30.34 13.82
CA ALA A 421 3.94 30.18 15.01
C ALA A 421 3.41 31.04 16.16
N LYS A 422 3.27 30.44 17.35
CA LYS A 422 2.83 31.16 18.56
C LYS A 422 3.93 32.07 19.11
N ASP A 423 5.17 31.66 18.94
CA ASP A 423 6.38 32.29 19.45
C ASP A 423 7.49 32.20 18.39
N SER A 424 8.49 33.10 18.48
CA SER A 424 9.68 33.04 17.64
C SER A 424 10.63 31.95 18.16
N GLY A 425 11.30 31.23 17.25
CA GLY A 425 12.20 30.14 17.62
C GLY A 425 12.64 29.30 16.42
N TYR A 426 12.95 28.04 16.67
CA TYR A 426 13.33 27.06 15.66
C TYR A 426 12.36 25.89 15.64
N ILE A 427 12.12 25.32 14.46
CA ILE A 427 11.37 24.07 14.33
C ILE A 427 12.25 22.93 14.83
N VAL A 428 11.92 22.37 16.00
CA VAL A 428 12.73 21.31 16.65
C VAL A 428 12.09 19.92 16.54
N GLY A 429 10.83 19.84 16.09
CA GLY A 429 10.17 18.56 15.92
C GLY A 429 8.96 18.64 14.98
N ILE A 430 8.79 17.59 14.19
CA ILE A 430 7.64 17.38 13.31
C ILE A 430 7.08 15.97 13.56
N LYS A 431 5.80 15.89 13.91
CA LYS A 431 5.10 14.63 14.21
C LYS A 431 4.37 14.12 12.97
N ASN A 432 5.02 13.23 12.22
CA ASN A 432 4.50 12.61 11.00
C ASN A 432 3.09 12.01 11.17
N ARG A 433 2.82 11.29 12.26
CA ARG A 433 1.52 10.68 12.55
C ARG A 433 0.44 11.74 12.73
N ALA A 434 0.75 12.82 13.44
CA ALA A 434 -0.19 13.93 13.63
C ALA A 434 -0.51 14.61 12.30
N LEU A 435 0.49 14.86 11.45
CA LEU A 435 0.29 15.42 10.10
C LEU A 435 -0.60 14.51 9.24
N ILE A 436 -0.37 13.20 9.25
CA ILE A 436 -1.22 12.23 8.55
C ILE A 436 -2.65 12.29 9.08
N THR A 437 -2.85 12.30 10.40
CA THR A 437 -4.19 12.39 11.00
C THR A 437 -4.90 13.68 10.59
N ILE A 438 -4.21 14.83 10.61
CA ILE A 438 -4.79 16.12 10.22
C ILE A 438 -5.17 16.12 8.74
N ALA A 439 -4.29 15.66 7.85
CA ALA A 439 -4.55 15.59 6.41
C ALA A 439 -5.73 14.66 6.08
N ARG A 440 -5.81 13.50 6.75
CA ARG A 440 -6.94 12.57 6.60
C ARG A 440 -8.25 13.14 7.11
N THR A 441 -8.22 13.84 8.26
CA THR A 441 -9.40 14.53 8.79
C THR A 441 -9.86 15.67 7.86
N ALA A 442 -8.92 16.35 7.19
CA ALA A 442 -9.22 17.35 6.17
C ALA A 442 -9.87 16.74 4.91
N GLY A 443 -9.63 15.45 4.66
CA GLY A 443 -10.36 14.65 3.67
C GLY A 443 -9.50 13.75 2.78
N ALA A 444 -8.18 13.81 2.92
CA ALA A 444 -7.26 13.00 2.11
C ALA A 444 -7.36 11.49 2.46
N PRO A 445 -7.15 10.57 1.50
CA PRO A 445 -6.89 10.81 0.08
C PRO A 445 -8.15 11.01 -0.78
N ALA A 446 -9.35 10.77 -0.23
CA ALA A 446 -10.59 10.74 -1.01
C ALA A 446 -10.96 12.10 -1.62
N ASP A 447 -10.79 13.18 -0.85
CA ASP A 447 -10.89 14.55 -1.35
C ASP A 447 -9.49 14.96 -1.83
N LYS A 448 -9.25 14.94 -3.16
CA LYS A 448 -7.89 15.11 -3.74
C LYS A 448 -7.25 16.47 -3.41
N GLY A 449 -8.05 17.51 -3.21
CA GLY A 449 -7.56 18.84 -2.82
C GLY A 449 -7.18 18.94 -1.33
N ALA A 450 -7.61 18.00 -0.49
CA ALA A 450 -7.34 18.03 0.93
C ALA A 450 -5.90 17.60 1.27
N GLY A 451 -5.31 18.25 2.27
CA GLY A 451 -3.93 17.95 2.68
C GLY A 451 -3.28 19.04 3.53
N ILE A 452 -1.95 18.98 3.64
CA ILE A 452 -1.13 19.94 4.37
C ILE A 452 0.03 20.37 3.47
N TYR A 453 0.28 21.67 3.41
CA TYR A 453 1.49 22.22 2.81
C TYR A 453 2.39 22.81 3.90
N ILE A 454 3.64 22.38 3.96
CA ILE A 454 4.61 22.77 4.97
C ILE A 454 5.48 23.92 4.45
N HIS A 455 5.37 25.07 5.10
CA HIS A 455 6.20 26.25 4.80
C HIS A 455 7.54 26.20 5.50
N LYS A 456 7.59 25.57 6.69
CA LYS A 456 8.80 25.50 7.52
C LYS A 456 9.17 24.08 7.91
N LEU A 457 10.36 23.64 7.54
CA LEU A 457 10.92 22.32 7.80
C LEU A 457 11.73 22.32 9.11
N LEU A 458 12.09 21.11 9.55
CA LEU A 458 12.91 20.89 10.74
C LEU A 458 14.23 21.66 10.67
N GLY A 459 14.58 22.37 11.74
CA GLY A 459 15.78 23.20 11.87
C GLY A 459 15.63 24.64 11.36
N GLU A 460 14.55 24.97 10.65
CA GLU A 460 14.35 26.34 10.17
C GLU A 460 13.89 27.28 11.30
N ARG A 461 14.35 28.54 11.24
CA ARG A 461 13.90 29.60 12.13
C ARG A 461 12.53 30.13 11.70
N VAL A 462 11.69 30.42 12.69
CA VAL A 462 10.37 31.05 12.51
C VAL A 462 10.19 32.23 13.45
N GLU A 463 9.48 33.24 12.96
CA GLU A 463 9.04 34.38 13.78
C GLU A 463 7.60 34.20 14.28
N LYS A 464 7.30 34.80 15.43
CA LYS A 464 5.94 34.82 15.97
C LYS A 464 4.96 35.37 14.94
N GLY A 465 3.90 34.61 14.67
CA GLY A 465 2.89 34.94 13.66
C GLY A 465 3.22 34.49 12.24
N GLU A 466 4.43 33.99 11.97
CA GLU A 466 4.81 33.43 10.67
C GLU A 466 4.09 32.09 10.41
N THR A 467 3.64 31.86 9.18
CA THR A 467 2.97 30.61 8.80
C THR A 467 3.95 29.44 8.81
N ILE A 468 3.63 28.39 9.57
CA ILE A 468 4.41 27.15 9.62
C ILE A 468 3.92 26.14 8.59
N TYR A 469 2.60 25.95 8.52
CA TYR A 469 1.95 25.07 7.55
C TYR A 469 0.53 25.55 7.26
N THR A 470 0.01 25.17 6.09
CA THR A 470 -1.38 25.44 5.68
C THR A 470 -2.13 24.13 5.57
N ILE A 471 -3.33 24.07 6.16
CA ILE A 471 -4.26 22.95 6.00
C ILE A 471 -5.22 23.29 4.86
N TYR A 472 -5.41 22.38 3.91
CA TYR A 472 -6.36 22.49 2.80
C TYR A 472 -7.46 21.45 2.92
N ALA A 473 -8.69 21.82 2.53
CA ALA A 473 -9.83 20.91 2.44
C ALA A 473 -10.78 21.32 1.31
N ASP A 474 -11.43 20.33 0.69
CA ASP A 474 -12.48 20.59 -0.31
C ASP A 474 -13.82 21.00 0.35
N LYS A 475 -13.99 20.65 1.62
CA LYS A 475 -15.22 20.86 2.41
C LYS A 475 -14.91 21.63 3.70
N GLU A 476 -15.67 22.69 3.96
CA GLU A 476 -15.44 23.59 5.10
C GLU A 476 -15.51 22.88 6.45
N TRP A 477 -16.50 22.00 6.64
CA TRP A 477 -16.66 21.26 7.89
C TRP A 477 -15.48 20.31 8.17
N ARG A 478 -14.81 19.80 7.11
CA ARG A 478 -13.61 18.97 7.27
C ARG A 478 -12.42 19.82 7.70
N LEU A 479 -12.27 21.03 7.16
CA LEU A 479 -11.27 21.99 7.64
C LEU A 479 -11.47 22.29 9.13
N GLY A 480 -12.70 22.55 9.57
CA GLY A 480 -13.02 22.78 10.98
C GLY A 480 -12.58 21.62 11.89
N LYS A 481 -12.82 20.37 11.48
CA LYS A 481 -12.35 19.18 12.21
C LYS A 481 -10.83 19.04 12.20
N ALA A 482 -10.19 19.27 11.05
CA ALA A 482 -8.74 19.18 10.92
C ALA A 482 -8.03 20.22 11.80
N LEU A 483 -8.59 21.42 11.96
CA LEU A 483 -8.10 22.44 12.88
C LEU A 483 -8.18 22.01 14.35
N ALA A 484 -9.24 21.30 14.73
CA ALA A 484 -9.36 20.75 16.08
C ALA A 484 -8.27 19.70 16.36
N GLU A 485 -8.01 18.79 15.42
CA GLU A 485 -6.91 17.82 15.53
C GLU A 485 -5.53 18.50 15.53
N ALA A 486 -5.34 19.54 14.72
CA ALA A 486 -4.10 20.31 14.68
C ALA A 486 -3.78 20.98 16.02
N ARG A 487 -4.80 21.57 16.67
CA ARG A 487 -4.67 22.14 18.03
C ARG A 487 -4.38 21.08 19.09
N LYS A 488 -5.00 19.90 18.96
CA LYS A 488 -4.84 18.79 19.91
C LYS A 488 -3.45 18.18 19.84
N TYR A 489 -2.96 17.85 18.64
CA TYR A 489 -1.70 17.12 18.50
C TYR A 489 -0.47 18.01 18.44
N MET A 490 -0.63 19.28 18.06
CA MET A 490 0.46 20.23 17.84
C MET A 490 1.59 19.57 17.03
N PRO A 491 1.36 19.35 15.72
CA PRO A 491 2.23 18.51 14.90
C PRO A 491 3.63 19.09 14.71
N VAL A 492 3.83 20.38 14.97
CA VAL A 492 5.10 21.07 14.83
C VAL A 492 5.45 21.74 16.15
N ALA A 493 6.66 21.49 16.65
CA ALA A 493 7.21 22.09 17.85
C ALA A 493 8.14 23.24 17.49
N VAL A 494 7.90 24.42 18.08
CA VAL A 494 8.74 25.62 17.96
C VAL A 494 9.35 25.88 19.33
N GLU A 495 10.67 25.97 19.41
CA GLU A 495 11.38 26.25 20.66
C GLU A 495 12.38 27.40 20.50
N GLY A 496 12.49 28.23 21.55
CA GLY A 496 13.54 29.23 21.68
C GLY A 496 14.74 28.68 22.48
N MET A 497 15.78 29.49 22.65
CA MET A 497 16.97 29.09 23.43
C MET A 497 16.67 28.92 24.93
N LEU A 498 15.70 29.67 25.46
CA LEU A 498 15.23 29.52 26.83
C LEU A 498 14.02 28.57 26.83
N LEU A 499 14.23 27.31 27.21
CA LEU A 499 13.16 26.31 27.26
C LEU A 499 12.27 26.48 28.48
N GLU A 500 12.89 26.69 29.64
CA GLU A 500 12.18 26.89 30.90
C GLU A 500 12.99 27.80 31.82
N ARG A 501 12.31 28.68 32.54
CA ARG A 501 12.88 29.46 33.63
C ARG A 501 12.35 28.94 34.96
N ILE A 502 13.17 28.18 35.67
CA ILE A 502 12.85 27.71 37.02
C ILE A 502 13.18 28.84 38.01
N THR A 503 12.17 29.36 38.70
CA THR A 503 12.34 30.36 39.76
C THR A 503 12.46 29.68 41.13
N SER A 504 13.16 30.30 42.08
CA SER A 504 13.34 29.75 43.42
C SER A 504 11.99 29.49 44.10
N LEU A 505 11.88 28.31 44.72
CA LEU A 505 10.83 28.03 45.71
C LEU A 505 11.15 28.91 46.93
N ASN A 506 10.33 29.93 47.19
CA ASN A 506 10.42 30.69 48.43
C ASN A 506 10.09 29.82 49.64
#